data_AF-A0A7W0QEY3-F1
#
_entry.id   AF-A0A7W0QEY3-F1
#
_cell.length_a   1.000
_cell.length_b   1.000
_cell.length_c   1.000
_cell.angle_alpha   90.00
_cell.angle_beta   90.00
_cell.angle_gamma   90.00
#
_symmetry.space_group_name_H-M   'P 1'
#
loop_
_entity.id
_entity.type
_entity.pdbx_description
1 polymer ?
#
loop_
_entity_poly.entity_id
_entity_poly.type
_entity_poly.pdbx_seq_one_letter_code
_entity_poly.pdbx_strand_id
1 'polypeptide(L)'
;MSRESLLSLAIALGGALIALVLARWLRAWRGSWRAKRRAVRAGAGEEDAAVMLRRAGFRIVARQVRTWWSPLIDDEPLETELRADYLVEADDGELLVAEVKTGDEAPQLSTAATRRQLLEYHVAFSIAFGTKGVLLVCPELGAIHRVEFPMPGSAAEAERKLALRAGAPEAGARP
;
A
#
# COMPACT_ATOMS: atom_id res chain seq x y z
N MET A 1 -58.96 25.96 -1.60
CA MET A 1 -57.63 26.19 -2.21
C MET A 1 -57.86 26.56 -3.66
N SER A 2 -57.40 27.72 -4.13
CA SER A 2 -57.67 28.15 -5.52
C SER A 2 -56.82 27.33 -6.50
N ARG A 3 -57.32 27.15 -7.74
CA ARG A 3 -56.58 26.44 -8.81
C ARG A 3 -55.20 27.03 -9.05
N GLU A 4 -55.04 28.34 -8.86
CA GLU A 4 -53.77 29.06 -9.00
C GLU A 4 -52.75 28.65 -7.93
N SER A 5 -53.19 28.42 -6.69
CA SER A 5 -52.32 27.90 -5.61
C SER A 5 -51.87 26.47 -5.88
N LEU A 6 -52.74 25.64 -6.47
CA LEU A 6 -52.41 24.26 -6.87
C LEU A 6 -51.40 24.21 -8.01
N LEU A 7 -51.54 25.08 -9.02
CA LEU A 7 -50.61 25.18 -10.15
C LEU A 7 -49.23 25.68 -9.70
N SER A 8 -49.20 26.70 -8.83
CA SER A 8 -47.95 27.25 -8.29
C SER A 8 -47.19 26.19 -7.46
N LEU A 9 -47.92 25.42 -6.66
CA LEU A 9 -47.33 24.33 -5.87
C LEU A 9 -46.79 23.21 -6.75
N ALA A 10 -47.51 22.82 -7.82
CA ALA A 10 -47.06 21.79 -8.74
C ALA A 10 -45.78 22.20 -9.48
N ILE A 11 -45.68 23.46 -9.91
CA ILE A 11 -44.47 24.01 -10.56
C ILE A 11 -43.29 24.03 -9.59
N ALA A 12 -43.50 24.46 -8.35
CA ALA A 12 -42.46 24.49 -7.32
C ALA A 12 -41.91 23.08 -7.02
N LEU A 13 -42.80 22.10 -6.87
CA LEU A 13 -42.42 20.69 -6.64
C LEU A 13 -41.69 20.10 -7.86
N GLY A 14 -42.16 20.39 -9.07
CA GLY A 14 -41.50 19.98 -10.30
C GLY A 14 -40.09 20.57 -10.43
N GLY A 15 -39.93 21.86 -10.16
CA GLY A 15 -38.63 22.53 -10.17
C GLY A 15 -37.66 21.96 -9.13
N ALA A 16 -38.13 21.72 -7.90
CA ALA A 16 -37.33 21.11 -6.84
C ALA A 16 -36.87 19.69 -7.21
N LEU A 17 -37.76 18.88 -7.81
CA LEU A 17 -37.42 17.53 -8.26
C LEU A 17 -36.37 17.56 -9.38
N ILE A 18 -36.53 18.43 -10.37
CA ILE A 18 -35.56 18.61 -11.46
C ILE A 18 -34.19 19.03 -10.90
N ALA A 19 -34.15 19.99 -9.98
CA ALA A 19 -32.91 20.43 -9.35
C ALA A 19 -32.21 19.30 -8.57
N LEU A 20 -32.96 18.47 -7.85
CA LEU A 20 -32.45 17.29 -7.15
C LEU A 20 -31.84 16.26 -8.10
N VAL A 21 -32.52 15.97 -9.21
CA VAL A 21 -32.03 15.03 -10.24
C VAL A 21 -30.75 15.56 -10.89
N LEU A 22 -30.72 16.83 -11.29
CA LEU A 22 -29.54 17.49 -11.87
C LEU A 22 -28.36 17.49 -10.89
N ALA A 23 -28.59 17.84 -9.62
CA ALA A 23 -27.55 17.83 -8.60
C ALA A 23 -26.97 16.42 -8.39
N ARG A 24 -27.81 15.38 -8.40
CA ARG A 24 -27.39 13.99 -8.27
C ARG A 24 -26.57 13.53 -9.49
N TRP A 25 -26.99 13.90 -10.69
CA TRP A 25 -26.29 13.58 -11.94
C TRP A 25 -24.91 14.27 -12.01
N LEU A 26 -24.84 15.56 -11.71
CA LEU A 26 -23.58 16.32 -11.64
C LEU A 26 -22.62 15.75 -10.59
N ARG A 27 -23.13 15.33 -9.43
CA ARG A 27 -22.31 14.73 -8.36
C ARG A 27 -21.76 13.35 -8.77
N ALA A 28 -22.57 12.52 -9.43
CA ALA A 28 -22.13 11.24 -9.97
C ALA A 28 -21.06 11.41 -11.07
N TRP A 29 -21.26 12.37 -11.97
CA TRP A 29 -20.31 12.66 -13.05
C TRP A 29 -18.96 13.16 -12.49
N ARG A 30 -18.99 14.12 -11.55
CA ARG A 30 -17.78 14.59 -10.85
C ARG A 30 -17.07 13.47 -10.09
N GLY A 31 -17.81 12.55 -9.47
CA GLY A 31 -17.25 11.36 -8.81
C GLY A 31 -16.52 10.44 -9.80
N SER A 32 -17.13 10.16 -10.95
CA SER A 32 -16.56 9.33 -12.02
C SER A 32 -15.30 9.95 -12.62
N TRP A 33 -15.28 11.27 -12.88
CA TRP A 33 -14.10 11.97 -13.38
C TRP A 33 -12.94 11.99 -12.38
N ARG A 34 -13.23 12.18 -11.08
CA ARG A 34 -12.21 12.12 -10.02
C ARG A 34 -11.66 10.69 -9.87
N ALA A 35 -12.51 9.68 -9.93
CA ALA A 35 -12.10 8.28 -9.93
C ALA A 35 -11.23 7.95 -11.14
N LYS A 36 -11.63 8.40 -12.35
CA LYS A 36 -10.87 8.21 -13.59
C LYS A 36 -9.51 8.91 -13.55
N ARG A 37 -9.45 10.15 -13.05
CA ARG A 37 -8.18 10.88 -12.85
C ARG A 37 -7.27 10.20 -11.82
N ARG A 38 -7.82 9.63 -10.74
CA ARG A 38 -7.06 8.83 -9.78
C ARG A 38 -6.54 7.54 -10.41
N ALA A 39 -7.36 6.84 -11.20
CA ALA A 39 -6.96 5.62 -11.90
C ALA A 39 -5.85 5.88 -12.94
N VAL A 40 -5.93 6.99 -13.69
CA VAL A 40 -4.87 7.38 -14.64
C VAL A 40 -3.57 7.74 -13.89
N ARG A 41 -3.65 8.43 -12.75
CA ARG A 41 -2.46 8.71 -11.92
C ARG A 41 -1.88 7.46 -11.29
N ALA A 42 -2.71 6.54 -10.82
CA ALA A 42 -2.26 5.25 -10.30
C ALA A 42 -1.54 4.44 -11.38
N GLY A 43 -2.10 4.36 -12.60
CA GLY A 43 -1.46 3.67 -13.72
C GLY A 43 -0.14 4.32 -14.18
N ALA A 44 -0.05 5.66 -14.16
CA ALA A 44 1.22 6.34 -14.43
C ALA A 44 2.26 6.08 -13.34
N GLY A 45 1.86 6.13 -12.06
CA GLY A 45 2.73 5.83 -10.92
C GLY A 45 3.23 4.39 -10.91
N GLU A 46 2.39 3.43 -11.34
CA GLU A 46 2.78 2.03 -11.49
C GLU A 46 3.85 1.86 -12.58
N GLU A 47 3.72 2.51 -13.73
CA GLU A 47 4.71 2.37 -14.81
C GLU A 47 6.03 3.08 -14.48
N ASP A 48 5.97 4.26 -13.84
CA ASP A 48 7.15 4.95 -13.34
C ASP A 48 7.89 4.11 -12.27
N ALA A 49 7.15 3.43 -11.38
CA ALA A 49 7.72 2.50 -10.43
C ALA A 49 8.42 1.31 -11.11
N ALA A 50 7.81 0.75 -12.16
CA ALA A 50 8.42 -0.35 -12.91
C ALA A 50 9.71 0.08 -13.61
N VAL A 51 9.76 1.30 -14.18
CA VAL A 51 10.98 1.87 -14.75
C VAL A 51 12.04 2.08 -13.68
N MET A 52 11.65 2.62 -12.52
CA MET A 52 12.56 2.86 -11.39
C MET A 52 13.18 1.56 -10.88
N LEU A 53 12.37 0.51 -10.66
CA LEU A 53 12.83 -0.82 -10.23
C LEU A 53 13.85 -1.40 -11.21
N ARG A 54 13.54 -1.37 -12.52
CA ARG A 54 14.47 -1.87 -13.56
C ARG A 54 15.78 -1.08 -13.59
N ARG A 55 15.73 0.25 -13.47
CA ARG A 55 16.93 1.10 -13.42
C ARG A 55 17.79 0.84 -12.18
N ALA A 56 17.16 0.40 -11.09
CA ALA A 56 17.85 0.01 -9.86
C ALA A 56 18.40 -1.43 -9.88
N GLY A 57 18.30 -2.14 -11.01
CA GLY A 57 18.83 -3.51 -11.17
C GLY A 57 17.82 -4.62 -10.86
N PHE A 58 16.59 -4.30 -10.47
CA PHE A 58 15.60 -5.34 -10.19
C PHE A 58 14.95 -5.88 -11.46
N ARG A 59 14.87 -7.20 -11.56
CA ARG A 59 14.05 -7.88 -12.58
C ARG A 59 12.63 -8.04 -12.05
N ILE A 60 11.65 -7.49 -12.76
CA ILE A 60 10.23 -7.68 -12.41
C ILE A 60 9.82 -9.11 -12.80
N VAL A 61 9.47 -9.92 -11.80
CA VAL A 61 9.00 -11.29 -11.96
C VAL A 61 7.50 -11.30 -12.27
N ALA A 62 6.73 -10.51 -11.52
CA ALA A 62 5.30 -10.39 -11.71
C ALA A 62 4.78 -9.02 -11.24
N ARG A 63 3.64 -8.60 -11.80
CA ARG A 63 2.90 -7.38 -11.41
C ARG A 63 1.62 -7.80 -10.68
N GLN A 64 1.17 -6.99 -9.72
CA GLN A 64 -0.12 -7.14 -9.03
C GLN A 64 -0.30 -8.55 -8.44
N VAL A 65 0.72 -9.02 -7.74
CA VAL A 65 0.88 -10.40 -7.27
C VAL A 65 -0.05 -10.64 -6.09
N ARG A 66 -0.85 -11.71 -6.17
CA ARG A 66 -1.83 -12.08 -5.15
C ARG A 66 -1.34 -13.28 -4.35
N THR A 67 -1.64 -13.29 -3.06
CA THR A 67 -1.47 -14.44 -2.17
C THR A 67 -2.58 -14.46 -1.13
N TRP A 68 -2.74 -15.59 -0.45
CA TRP A 68 -3.68 -15.76 0.64
C TRP A 68 -2.90 -15.88 1.95
N TRP A 69 -3.35 -15.12 2.95
CA TRP A 69 -2.86 -15.15 4.32
C TRP A 69 -4.02 -15.54 5.24
N SER A 70 -3.86 -16.63 5.97
CA SER A 70 -4.94 -17.23 6.76
C SER A 70 -4.52 -17.37 8.23
N PRO A 71 -4.42 -16.26 8.99
CA PRO A 71 -4.20 -16.35 10.43
C PRO A 71 -5.36 -17.11 11.09
N LEU A 72 -5.05 -17.87 12.13
CA LEU A 72 -6.04 -18.58 12.93
C LEU A 72 -6.57 -17.66 14.05
N ILE A 73 -7.88 -17.58 14.20
CA ILE A 73 -8.56 -16.93 15.32
C ILE A 73 -9.36 -18.02 16.02
N ASP A 74 -8.96 -18.39 17.23
CA ASP A 74 -9.57 -19.50 17.98
C ASP A 74 -9.65 -20.79 17.14
N ASP A 75 -8.52 -21.15 16.51
CA ASP A 75 -8.34 -22.28 15.59
C ASP A 75 -9.10 -22.20 14.24
N GLU A 76 -9.87 -21.13 14.01
CA GLU A 76 -10.57 -20.91 12.75
C GLU A 76 -9.74 -20.03 11.78
N PRO A 77 -9.50 -20.48 10.53
CA PRO A 77 -8.76 -19.71 9.56
C PRO A 77 -9.57 -18.51 9.06
N LEU A 78 -8.99 -17.31 9.17
CA LEU A 78 -9.51 -16.11 8.55
C LEU A 78 -8.77 -15.84 7.24
N GLU A 79 -9.30 -16.35 6.12
CA GLU A 79 -8.69 -16.14 4.81
C GLU A 79 -8.73 -14.66 4.40
N THR A 80 -7.56 -14.09 4.20
CA THR A 80 -7.37 -12.71 3.74
C THR A 80 -6.53 -12.72 2.47
N GLU A 81 -7.07 -12.14 1.39
CA GLU A 81 -6.28 -11.95 0.17
C GLU A 81 -5.37 -10.72 0.31
N LEU A 82 -4.10 -10.91 0.00
CA LEU A 82 -3.11 -9.84 -0.08
C LEU A 82 -2.68 -9.65 -1.54
N ARG A 83 -2.46 -8.39 -1.93
CA ARG A 83 -2.05 -8.02 -3.28
C ARG A 83 -0.94 -6.97 -3.25
N ALA A 84 0.25 -7.36 -3.66
CA ALA A 84 1.38 -6.44 -3.79
C ALA A 84 1.54 -5.97 -5.23
N ASP A 85 2.11 -4.79 -5.43
CA ASP A 85 2.26 -4.21 -6.77
C ASP A 85 3.25 -4.97 -7.64
N TYR A 86 4.34 -5.47 -7.06
CA TYR A 86 5.34 -6.24 -7.79
C TYR A 86 5.96 -7.34 -6.94
N LEU A 87 6.32 -8.44 -7.61
CA LEU A 87 7.36 -9.36 -7.16
C LEU A 87 8.57 -9.12 -8.05
N VAL A 88 9.72 -8.90 -7.43
CA VAL A 88 10.97 -8.61 -8.13
C VAL A 88 12.07 -9.53 -7.65
N GLU A 89 13.09 -9.68 -8.49
CA GLU A 89 14.31 -10.41 -8.19
C GLU A 89 15.48 -9.44 -8.27
N ALA A 90 16.34 -9.45 -7.25
CA ALA A 90 17.61 -8.74 -7.25
C ALA A 90 18.65 -9.50 -8.08
N ASP A 91 19.78 -8.85 -8.40
CA ASP A 91 20.83 -9.44 -9.25
C ASP A 91 21.47 -10.70 -8.66
N ASP A 92 21.42 -10.88 -7.33
CA ASP A 92 21.88 -12.07 -6.61
C ASP A 92 20.85 -13.21 -6.57
N GLY A 93 19.69 -13.03 -7.22
CA GLY A 93 18.58 -13.98 -7.24
C GLY A 93 17.62 -13.83 -6.07
N GLU A 94 17.80 -12.84 -5.20
CA GLU A 94 16.91 -12.63 -4.06
C GLU A 94 15.52 -12.15 -4.51
N LEU A 95 14.47 -12.89 -4.14
CA LEU A 95 13.09 -12.47 -4.36
C LEU A 95 12.63 -11.48 -3.29
N LEU A 96 12.03 -10.38 -3.73
CA LEU A 96 11.53 -9.27 -2.93
C LEU A 96 10.12 -8.90 -3.37
N VAL A 97 9.25 -8.58 -2.42
CA VAL A 97 7.92 -8.01 -2.71
C VAL A 97 8.00 -6.49 -2.66
N ALA A 98 7.40 -5.79 -3.63
CA ALA A 98 7.43 -4.33 -3.69
C ALA A 98 6.02 -3.72 -3.65
N GLU A 99 5.88 -2.68 -2.82
CA GLU A 99 4.69 -1.84 -2.67
C GLU A 99 5.01 -0.44 -3.18
N VAL A 100 4.18 0.11 -4.06
CA VAL A 100 4.31 1.46 -4.59
C VAL A 100 3.45 2.42 -3.76
N LYS A 101 4.04 3.51 -3.31
CA LYS A 101 3.28 4.64 -2.73
C LYS A 101 3.48 5.89 -3.58
N THR A 102 2.35 6.51 -3.96
CA THR A 102 2.28 7.75 -4.74
C THR A 102 1.68 8.87 -3.88
N GLY A 103 1.99 10.13 -4.18
CA GLY A 103 1.54 11.32 -3.46
C GLY A 103 2.38 11.65 -2.21
N ASP A 104 1.89 12.63 -1.44
CA ASP A 104 2.41 13.04 -0.11
C ASP A 104 2.46 11.89 0.92
N GLU A 105 2.00 10.69 0.55
CA GLU A 105 2.08 9.46 1.32
C GLU A 105 3.49 8.82 1.31
N ALA A 106 4.39 9.30 0.47
CA ALA A 106 5.81 9.01 0.53
C ALA A 106 6.49 10.06 1.45
N PRO A 107 6.93 9.78 2.70
CA PRO A 107 7.36 8.50 3.27
C PRO A 107 6.58 8.14 4.57
N GLN A 108 5.45 7.46 4.44
CA GLN A 108 4.60 7.06 5.58
C GLN A 108 5.11 5.86 6.38
N LEU A 109 6.38 5.45 6.28
CA LEU A 109 6.97 4.47 7.22
C LEU A 109 6.80 4.91 8.70
N SER A 110 6.63 6.21 8.94
CA SER A 110 6.31 6.78 10.25
C SER A 110 4.91 6.42 10.77
N THR A 111 3.97 6.02 9.91
CA THR A 111 2.62 5.62 10.33
C THR A 111 2.58 4.15 10.74
N ALA A 112 1.79 3.85 11.76
CA ALA A 112 1.60 2.47 12.21
C ALA A 112 0.90 1.60 11.15
N ALA A 113 0.02 2.19 10.32
CA ALA A 113 -0.73 1.46 9.31
C ALA A 113 0.21 0.89 8.22
N THR A 114 1.08 1.73 7.64
CA THR A 114 2.04 1.30 6.63
C THR A 114 3.00 0.26 7.18
N ARG A 115 3.53 0.43 8.40
CA ARG A 115 4.41 -0.58 9.01
C ARG A 115 3.73 -1.94 9.21
N ARG A 116 2.45 -1.95 9.64
CA ARG A 116 1.69 -3.19 9.80
C ARG A 116 1.45 -3.88 8.44
N GLN A 117 1.06 -3.11 7.42
CA GLN A 117 0.88 -3.64 6.06
C GLN A 117 2.17 -4.28 5.52
N LEU A 118 3.31 -3.57 5.63
CA LEU A 118 4.59 -4.07 5.14
C LEU A 118 5.08 -5.30 5.93
N LEU A 119 4.81 -5.38 7.24
CA LEU A 119 5.10 -6.56 8.04
C LEU A 119 4.24 -7.76 7.60
N GLU A 120 2.95 -7.53 7.35
CA GLU A 120 2.05 -8.56 6.83
C GLU A 120 2.53 -9.10 5.47
N TYR A 121 2.99 -8.21 4.58
CA TYR A 121 3.57 -8.61 3.30
C TYR A 121 4.87 -9.39 3.47
N HIS A 122 5.75 -8.94 4.35
CA HIS A 122 7.00 -9.65 4.66
C HIS A 122 6.72 -11.11 5.05
N VAL A 123 5.75 -11.33 5.94
CA VAL A 123 5.40 -12.68 6.41
C VAL A 123 4.72 -13.51 5.32
N ALA A 124 3.63 -13.00 4.74
CA ALA A 124 2.81 -13.76 3.81
C ALA A 124 3.53 -14.11 2.51
N PHE A 125 4.28 -13.15 1.93
CA PHE A 125 5.05 -13.40 0.71
C PHE A 125 6.31 -14.22 0.97
N SER A 126 6.91 -14.14 2.16
CA SER A 126 8.01 -15.04 2.54
C SER A 126 7.53 -16.49 2.55
N ILE A 127 6.30 -16.75 3.02
CA ILE A 127 5.73 -18.10 3.06
C ILE A 127 5.32 -18.57 1.67
N ALA A 128 4.63 -17.72 0.90
CA ALA A 128 4.08 -18.10 -0.39
C ALA A 128 5.14 -18.20 -1.51
N PHE A 129 6.15 -17.33 -1.49
CA PHE A 129 7.12 -17.18 -2.60
C PHE A 129 8.58 -17.24 -2.14
N GLY A 130 8.86 -17.40 -0.85
CA GLY A 130 10.23 -17.41 -0.35
C GLY A 130 10.93 -16.04 -0.38
N THR A 131 10.16 -14.94 -0.46
CA THR A 131 10.74 -13.59 -0.48
C THR A 131 11.55 -13.29 0.78
N LYS A 132 12.64 -12.55 0.65
CA LYS A 132 13.56 -12.23 1.75
C LYS A 132 13.38 -10.83 2.32
N GLY A 133 12.61 -9.98 1.65
CA GLY A 133 12.42 -8.60 2.07
C GLY A 133 11.28 -7.91 1.33
N VAL A 134 11.01 -6.68 1.77
CA VAL A 134 9.99 -5.80 1.19
C VAL A 134 10.65 -4.53 0.68
N LEU A 135 10.26 -4.08 -0.51
CA LEU A 135 10.64 -2.79 -1.07
C LEU A 135 9.46 -1.83 -0.98
N LEU A 136 9.72 -0.63 -0.46
CA LEU A 136 8.81 0.51 -0.57
C LEU A 136 9.32 1.41 -1.70
N VAL A 137 8.54 1.50 -2.78
CA VAL A 137 8.88 2.27 -3.98
C VAL A 137 8.11 3.59 -3.98
N CYS A 138 8.85 4.69 -4.06
CA CYS A 138 8.31 6.05 -4.03
C CYS A 138 8.71 6.79 -5.31
N PRO A 139 8.00 6.60 -6.44
CA PRO A 139 8.36 7.18 -7.73
C PRO A 139 8.56 8.70 -7.71
N GLU A 140 7.68 9.40 -6.98
CA GLU A 140 7.70 10.86 -6.86
C GLU A 140 8.90 11.39 -6.09
N LEU A 141 9.45 10.61 -5.15
CA LEU A 141 10.65 10.94 -4.39
C LEU A 141 11.93 10.41 -5.05
N GLY A 142 11.83 9.66 -6.15
CA GLY A 142 13.02 9.06 -6.76
C GLY A 142 13.64 7.94 -5.91
N ALA A 143 12.90 7.36 -4.98
CA ALA A 143 13.47 6.52 -3.91
C ALA A 143 12.89 5.11 -3.88
N ILE A 144 13.76 4.12 -3.66
CA ILE A 144 13.41 2.75 -3.29
C ILE A 144 14.02 2.49 -1.92
N HIS A 145 13.18 2.13 -0.95
CA HIS A 145 13.63 1.75 0.38
C HIS A 145 13.46 0.25 0.58
N ARG A 146 14.53 -0.44 0.92
CA ARG A 146 14.43 -1.80 1.48
C ARG A 146 13.98 -1.69 2.92
N VAL A 147 12.88 -2.36 3.26
CA VAL A 147 12.32 -2.39 4.60
C VAL A 147 12.67 -3.72 5.23
N GLU A 148 13.48 -3.66 6.29
CA GLU A 148 13.94 -4.83 7.03
C GLU A 148 13.21 -4.90 8.38
N PHE A 149 12.64 -6.06 8.66
CA PHE A 149 12.01 -6.34 9.95
C PHE A 149 12.95 -7.23 10.77
N PRO A 150 13.45 -6.75 11.93
CA PRO A 150 14.31 -7.55 12.79
C PRO A 150 13.46 -8.61 13.50
N MET A 151 13.20 -9.71 12.79
CA MET A 151 12.44 -10.83 13.31
C MET A 151 13.31 -11.68 14.25
N PRO A 152 12.77 -12.19 15.36
CA PRO A 152 13.47 -13.11 16.23
C PRO A 152 14.05 -14.29 15.45
N GLY A 153 15.37 -14.51 15.56
CA GLY A 153 16.06 -15.60 14.83
C GLY A 153 16.49 -15.26 13.41
N SER A 154 16.28 -14.02 12.94
CA SER A 154 16.86 -13.54 11.68
C SER A 154 18.34 -13.19 11.82
N ALA A 155 19.10 -13.30 10.72
CA ALA A 155 20.51 -12.88 10.67
C ALA A 155 20.69 -11.41 11.07
N ALA A 156 19.78 -10.52 10.64
CA ALA A 156 19.77 -9.11 11.00
C ALA A 156 19.61 -8.87 12.51
N GLU A 157 18.82 -9.69 13.21
CA GLU A 157 18.71 -9.59 14.67
C GLU A 157 20.00 -10.06 15.37
N ALA A 158 20.64 -11.11 14.85
CA ALA A 158 21.92 -11.61 15.36
C ALA A 158 23.04 -10.57 15.18
N GLU A 159 23.13 -9.95 14.01
CA GLU A 159 24.08 -8.87 13.71
C GLU A 159 23.83 -7.63 14.57
N ARG A 160 22.56 -7.24 14.76
CA ARG A 160 22.22 -6.12 15.66
C ARG A 160 22.60 -6.41 17.12
N LYS A 161 22.33 -7.63 17.61
CA LYS A 161 22.76 -8.07 18.95
C LYS A 161 24.28 -8.07 19.08
N LEU A 162 25.00 -8.46 18.03
CA LEU A 162 26.47 -8.45 18.00
C LEU A 162 27.02 -7.01 18.00
N ALA A 163 26.46 -6.12 17.18
CA ALA A 163 26.84 -4.71 17.12
C ALA A 163 26.58 -3.97 18.43
N LEU A 164 25.44 -4.24 19.09
CA LEU A 164 25.12 -3.69 20.41
C LEU A 164 26.09 -4.19 21.50
N ARG A 165 26.55 -5.44 21.42
CA ARG A 165 27.55 -5.99 22.33
C ARG A 165 28.95 -5.43 22.07
N ALA A 166 29.33 -5.23 20.81
CA ALA A 166 30.61 -4.67 20.42
C ALA A 166 30.75 -3.16 20.72
N GLY A 167 29.62 -2.43 20.77
CA GLY A 167 29.56 -1.00 21.09
C GLY A 167 29.29 -0.67 22.57
N ALA A 168 29.06 -1.67 23.43
CA ALA A 168 28.93 -1.44 24.86
C ALA A 168 30.33 -1.32 25.49
N PRO A 169 30.67 -0.20 26.17
CA PRO A 169 31.88 -0.18 27.00
C PRO A 169 31.73 -1.30 28.05
N GLU A 170 32.79 -2.08 28.27
CA GLU A 170 32.83 -3.11 29.32
C GLU A 170 32.47 -2.47 30.67
N ALA A 171 31.19 -2.56 31.02
CA ALA A 171 30.71 -2.13 32.31
C ALA A 171 31.14 -3.18 33.34
N GLY A 172 32.29 -2.91 33.95
CA GLY A 172 32.61 -3.39 35.29
C GLY A 172 33.27 -4.75 35.34
N ALA A 173 34.49 -4.86 34.82
CA ALA A 173 35.47 -5.73 35.45
C ALA A 173 36.08 -5.01 36.66
N ARG A 174 36.06 -5.72 37.79
CA ARG A 174 36.89 -5.65 39.02
C ARG A 174 36.26 -5.02 40.26
N PRO A 175 36.75 -5.40 41.46
CA PRO A 175 37.37 -6.65 41.89
C PRO A 175 36.50 -7.45 42.87
#